data_AF-A0A370U1E4-F1
#
_entry.id   AF-A0A370U1E4-F1
#
_cell.length_a   1.000
_cell.length_b   1.000
_cell.length_c   1.000
_cell.angle_alpha   90.00
_cell.angle_beta   90.00
_cell.angle_gamma   90.00
#
_symmetry.space_group_name_H-M   'P 1'
#
loop_
_entity.id
_entity.type
_entity.pdbx_description
1 polymer ?
#
loop_
_entity_poly.entity_id
_entity_poly.type
_entity_poly.pdbx_seq_one_letter_code
_entity_poly.pdbx_strand_id
1 'polypeptide(L)'
;MDIQDVDGKTVPLFFYTEGRGRELAPSLVQKGYTVAILYAQHHAFLFSNPGIRHEKPSNIKIFPLSLNKLLSLSDGVQKFSVEFNGTRTCHGCDKKAASLDKCGRCSLFWYCNKDCQSVGWNEKGHKADCKHLKDADLKGLFSLDWDKFEGHVGFPLNTTRAWKRPGYVGATNPL
;
A
#
# COMPACT_ATOMS: atom_id res chain seq x y z
N MET A 1 4.37 -19.31 11.99
CA MET A 1 4.85 -19.44 10.58
C MET A 1 6.10 -18.61 10.43
N ASP A 2 6.99 -18.97 9.51
CA ASP A 2 8.20 -18.17 9.29
C ASP A 2 8.00 -17.21 8.14
N ILE A 3 8.47 -15.98 8.31
CA ILE A 3 8.42 -14.92 7.31
C ILE A 3 9.83 -14.40 7.07
N GLN A 4 10.04 -13.71 5.95
CA GLN A 4 11.32 -13.11 5.61
C GLN A 4 11.14 -11.60 5.46
N ASP A 5 12.02 -10.80 6.06
CA ASP A 5 12.05 -9.36 5.86
C ASP A 5 12.80 -8.98 4.57
N VAL A 6 12.96 -7.67 4.32
CA VAL A 6 13.62 -7.14 3.13
C VAL A 6 15.10 -7.52 3.03
N ASP A 7 15.76 -7.77 4.16
CA ASP A 7 17.18 -8.13 4.23
C ASP A 7 17.40 -9.65 4.13
N GLY A 8 16.34 -10.41 3.90
CA GLY A 8 16.40 -11.85 3.80
C GLY A 8 16.44 -12.56 5.15
N LYS A 9 16.27 -11.84 6.27
CA LYS A 9 16.29 -12.45 7.60
C LYS A 9 14.97 -13.15 7.88
N THR A 10 15.06 -14.41 8.30
CA THR A 10 13.89 -15.17 8.75
C THR A 10 13.46 -14.71 10.14
N VAL A 11 12.18 -14.37 10.28
CA VAL A 11 11.57 -13.97 11.54
C VAL A 11 10.38 -14.89 11.81
N PRO A 12 10.28 -15.52 13.00
CA PRO A 12 9.13 -16.32 13.34
C PRO A 12 7.93 -15.41 13.67
N LEU A 13 6.77 -15.70 13.09
CA LEU A 13 5.48 -15.08 13.39
C LEU A 13 4.61 -16.04 14.21
N PHE A 14 4.27 -15.61 15.42
CA PHE A 14 3.44 -16.35 16.35
C PHE A 14 2.04 -15.74 16.46
N PHE A 15 1.00 -16.57 16.33
CA PHE A 15 -0.39 -16.16 16.40
C PHE A 15 -0.94 -16.39 17.81
N TYR A 16 -1.21 -15.29 18.51
CA TYR A 16 -1.85 -15.21 19.82
C TYR A 16 -3.30 -14.69 19.71
N THR A 17 -3.90 -14.81 18.54
CA THR A 17 -5.32 -14.55 18.28
C THR A 17 -6.17 -15.74 18.74
N GLU A 18 -7.47 -15.53 18.98
CA GLU A 18 -8.44 -16.61 19.24
C GLU A 18 -8.42 -17.68 18.13
N GLY A 19 -8.25 -17.23 16.89
CA GLY A 19 -8.16 -18.10 15.71
C GLY A 19 -6.86 -18.90 15.62
N ARG A 20 -5.82 -18.52 16.37
CA ARG A 20 -4.45 -19.09 16.29
C ARG A 20 -3.93 -19.18 14.86
N GLY A 21 -4.22 -18.17 14.03
CA GLY A 21 -3.82 -18.09 12.63
C GLY A 21 -4.83 -18.61 11.62
N ARG A 22 -5.96 -19.19 12.05
CA ARG A 22 -7.05 -19.64 11.16
C ARG A 22 -7.79 -18.50 10.46
N GLU A 23 -7.60 -17.26 10.90
CA GLU A 23 -8.04 -16.05 10.22
C GLU A 23 -7.38 -15.85 8.85
N LEU A 24 -6.23 -16.49 8.61
CA LEU A 24 -5.57 -16.51 7.32
C LEU A 24 -6.04 -17.72 6.50
N ALA A 25 -6.60 -17.46 5.32
CA ALA A 25 -6.96 -18.52 4.39
C ALA A 25 -5.72 -19.36 4.03
N PRO A 26 -5.73 -20.69 4.22
CA PRO A 26 -4.57 -21.54 3.94
C PRO A 26 -4.05 -21.40 2.50
N SER A 27 -4.95 -21.14 1.53
CA SER A 27 -4.61 -20.90 0.14
C SER A 27 -3.82 -19.61 -0.10
N LEU A 28 -3.78 -18.68 0.84
CA LEU A 28 -2.96 -17.47 0.77
C LEU A 28 -1.59 -17.64 1.45
N VAL A 29 -1.41 -18.65 2.30
CA VAL A 29 -0.13 -18.88 3.00
C VAL A 29 0.84 -19.60 2.07
N GLN A 30 1.44 -18.85 1.14
CA GLN A 30 2.34 -19.37 0.10
C GLN A 30 3.69 -18.66 0.10
N LYS A 31 4.75 -19.40 -0.25
CA LYS A 31 6.06 -18.80 -0.52
C LYS A 31 5.95 -17.81 -1.69
N GLY A 32 6.58 -16.65 -1.55
CA GLY A 32 6.55 -15.58 -2.55
C GLY A 32 5.37 -14.60 -2.41
N TYR A 33 4.43 -14.84 -1.48
CA TYR A 33 3.42 -13.85 -1.11
C TYR A 33 3.94 -12.96 0.03
N THR A 34 3.41 -11.74 0.11
CA THR A 34 3.84 -10.75 1.10
C THR A 34 2.84 -10.65 2.22
N VAL A 35 3.33 -10.70 3.46
CA VAL A 35 2.51 -10.41 4.64
C VAL A 35 2.73 -8.96 5.06
N ALA A 36 1.65 -8.22 5.23
CA ALA A 36 1.67 -6.92 5.88
C ALA A 36 1.17 -7.07 7.31
N ILE A 37 1.97 -6.62 8.27
CA ILE A 37 1.67 -6.70 9.71
C ILE A 37 1.72 -5.29 10.28
N LEU A 38 0.55 -4.74 10.60
CA LEU A 38 0.40 -3.43 11.23
C LEU A 38 0.81 -3.52 12.70
N TYR A 39 1.54 -2.51 13.18
CA TYR A 39 2.00 -2.41 14.57
C TYR A 39 2.78 -3.65 15.04
N ALA A 40 3.58 -4.24 14.14
CA ALA A 40 4.40 -5.40 14.47
C ALA A 40 5.37 -5.05 15.61
N GLN A 41 5.35 -5.86 16.67
CA GLN A 41 6.28 -5.73 17.78
C GLN A 41 7.11 -7.01 17.89
N HIS A 42 8.43 -6.83 18.01
CA HIS A 42 9.33 -7.91 18.36
C HIS A 42 9.12 -8.27 19.83
N HIS A 43 8.90 -9.55 20.09
CA HIS A 43 8.75 -10.08 21.43
C HIS A 43 9.84 -11.10 21.70
N ALA A 44 10.54 -10.94 22.82
CA ALA A 44 11.39 -11.97 23.37
C ALA A 44 10.49 -12.94 24.13
N PHE A 45 10.49 -14.20 23.69
CA PHE A 45 9.71 -15.25 24.32
C PHE A 45 10.61 -16.06 25.24
N LEU A 46 10.06 -16.51 26.36
CA LEU A 46 10.80 -17.38 27.28
C LEU A 46 11.14 -18.69 26.54
N PHE A 47 12.44 -19.00 26.43
CA PHE A 47 12.96 -20.22 25.79
C PHE A 47 12.71 -20.38 24.28
N SER A 48 12.36 -19.32 23.54
CA SER A 48 12.30 -19.39 22.07
C SER A 48 12.93 -18.18 21.40
N ASN A 49 13.22 -18.31 20.10
CA ASN A 49 13.80 -17.24 19.31
C ASN A 49 12.87 -16.01 19.30
N PRO A 50 13.40 -14.78 19.45
CA PRO A 50 12.61 -13.57 19.31
C PRO A 50 11.85 -13.55 17.99
N GLY A 51 10.59 -13.12 18.04
CA GLY A 51 9.70 -13.15 16.88
C GLY A 51 8.63 -12.08 16.94
N ILE A 52 7.78 -12.04 15.92
CA ILE A 52 6.62 -11.15 15.91
C ILE A 52 5.47 -11.85 16.63
N ARG A 53 4.93 -11.19 17.65
CA ARG A 53 3.72 -11.61 18.35
C ARG A 53 2.51 -10.93 17.72
N HIS A 54 1.65 -11.70 17.07
CA HIS A 54 0.44 -11.19 16.43
C HIS A 54 -0.81 -11.50 17.28
N GLU A 55 -1.51 -10.47 17.73
CA GLU A 55 -2.60 -10.59 18.71
C GLU A 55 -3.96 -10.14 18.19
N LYS A 56 -3.99 -9.30 17.15
CA LYS A 56 -5.23 -8.72 16.61
C LYS A 56 -5.43 -9.17 15.16
N PRO A 57 -6.46 -9.99 14.83
CA PRO A 57 -6.65 -10.52 13.47
C PRO A 57 -6.71 -9.44 12.37
N SER A 58 -7.22 -8.25 12.68
CA SER A 58 -7.28 -7.14 11.72
C SER A 58 -5.93 -6.48 11.45
N ASN A 59 -4.86 -6.77 12.20
CA ASN A 59 -3.55 -6.16 11.97
C ASN A 59 -2.71 -6.91 10.93
N ILE A 60 -3.23 -7.98 10.32
CA ILE A 60 -2.48 -8.78 9.34
C ILE A 60 -3.28 -8.96 8.05
N LYS A 61 -2.58 -8.90 6.91
CA LYS A 61 -3.12 -9.30 5.62
C LYS A 61 -2.02 -9.91 4.76
N ILE A 62 -2.38 -10.93 3.98
CA ILE A 62 -1.50 -11.48 2.94
C ILE A 62 -1.89 -10.92 1.58
N PHE A 63 -0.91 -10.36 0.88
CA PHE A 63 -1.03 -9.90 -0.50
C PHE A 63 -0.41 -10.94 -1.45
N PRO A 64 -1.14 -11.37 -2.51
CA PRO A 64 -0.67 -12.38 -3.46
C PRO A 64 0.31 -11.79 -4.48
N LEU A 65 1.41 -11.23 -3.99
CA LEU A 65 2.54 -10.71 -4.75
C LEU A 65 3.80 -10.69 -3.87
N SER A 66 4.98 -10.70 -4.50
CA SER A 66 6.26 -10.67 -3.80
C SER A 66 6.55 -9.30 -3.17
N LEU A 67 7.43 -9.27 -2.17
CA LEU A 67 7.81 -8.04 -1.47
C LEU A 67 8.40 -7.02 -2.45
N ASN A 68 9.31 -7.45 -3.32
CA ASN A 68 9.90 -6.61 -4.36
C ASN A 68 8.82 -6.02 -5.29
N LYS A 69 7.81 -6.82 -5.65
CA LYS A 69 6.72 -6.31 -6.48
C LYS A 69 5.88 -5.28 -5.72
N LEU A 70 5.61 -5.52 -4.44
CA LEU A 70 4.86 -4.62 -3.57
C LEU A 70 5.56 -3.26 -3.45
N LEU A 71 6.87 -3.27 -3.21
CA LEU A 71 7.70 -2.06 -3.13
C LEU A 71 7.70 -1.30 -4.46
N SER A 72 7.94 -1.98 -5.59
CA SER A 72 7.91 -1.33 -6.92
C SER A 72 6.55 -0.71 -7.26
N LEU A 73 5.44 -1.32 -6.81
CA LEU A 73 4.10 -0.77 -6.97
C LEU A 73 3.91 0.47 -6.10
N SER A 74 4.41 0.44 -4.85
CA SER A 74 4.40 1.59 -3.96
C SER A 74 5.13 2.77 -4.60
N ASP A 75 6.35 2.57 -5.11
CA ASP A 75 7.14 3.62 -5.76
C ASP A 75 6.41 4.21 -6.97
N GLY A 76 5.81 3.36 -7.80
CA GLY A 76 5.00 3.80 -8.94
C GLY A 76 3.79 4.63 -8.50
N VAL A 77 3.08 4.22 -7.45
CA VAL A 77 1.94 4.97 -6.91
C VAL A 77 2.39 6.32 -6.35
N GLN A 78 3.49 6.38 -5.60
CA GLN A 78 4.05 7.65 -5.11
C GLN A 78 4.43 8.59 -6.26
N LYS A 79 5.08 8.07 -7.30
CA LYS A 79 5.51 8.87 -8.45
C LYS A 79 4.35 9.41 -9.29
N PHE A 80 3.33 8.59 -9.54
CA PHE A 80 2.30 8.88 -10.55
C PHE A 80 0.93 9.25 -9.97
N SER A 81 0.66 8.99 -8.69
CA SER A 81 -0.63 9.30 -8.06
C SER A 81 -0.63 10.61 -7.26
N VAL A 82 0.51 10.91 -6.63
CA VAL A 82 0.65 12.07 -5.74
C VAL A 82 0.56 13.37 -6.54
N GLU A 83 -0.30 14.27 -6.05
CA GLU A 83 -0.42 15.63 -6.56
C GLU A 83 0.56 16.54 -5.82
N PHE A 84 1.35 17.28 -6.57
CA PHE A 84 2.25 18.28 -6.02
C PHE A 84 2.09 19.59 -6.80
N ASN A 85 1.85 20.68 -6.08
CA ASN A 85 1.57 22.01 -6.65
C ASN A 85 0.50 21.98 -7.75
N GLY A 86 -0.59 21.24 -7.51
CA GLY A 86 -1.72 21.13 -8.44
C GLY A 86 -1.44 20.32 -9.71
N THR A 87 -0.28 19.64 -9.80
CA THR A 87 0.09 18.80 -10.96
C THR A 87 0.34 17.36 -10.56
N ARG A 88 0.14 16.45 -11.51
CA ARG A 88 0.51 15.03 -11.40
C ARG A 88 1.38 14.63 -12.57
N THR A 89 2.13 13.55 -12.39
CA THR A 89 3.00 12.97 -13.43
C THR A 89 2.19 12.01 -14.30
N CYS A 90 2.18 12.23 -15.61
CA CYS A 90 1.64 11.27 -16.57
C CYS A 90 2.48 9.99 -16.58
N HIS A 91 1.86 8.84 -16.34
CA HIS A 91 2.57 7.56 -16.39
C HIS A 91 3.04 7.21 -17.81
N GLY A 92 2.32 7.64 -18.85
CA GLY A 92 2.67 7.37 -20.24
C GLY A 92 3.92 8.09 -20.73
N CYS A 93 4.08 9.38 -20.42
CA CYS A 93 5.14 10.23 -20.98
C CYS A 93 5.99 10.99 -19.94
N ASP A 94 5.77 10.75 -18.65
CA ASP A 94 6.47 11.38 -17.51
C ASP A 94 6.33 12.91 -17.40
N LYS A 95 5.56 13.55 -18.29
CA LYS A 95 5.25 14.99 -18.19
C LYS A 95 4.29 15.27 -17.04
N LYS A 96 4.51 16.41 -16.37
CA LYS A 96 3.59 16.92 -15.34
C LYS A 96 2.50 17.77 -15.98
N ALA A 97 1.26 17.60 -15.53
CA ALA A 97 0.16 18.48 -15.93
C ALA A 97 -0.90 18.58 -14.82
N ALA A 98 -1.69 19.65 -14.85
CA ALA A 98 -2.80 19.86 -13.93
C ALA A 98 -4.04 19.04 -14.31
N SER A 99 -4.33 18.91 -15.60
CA SER A 99 -5.45 18.12 -16.13
C SER A 99 -4.93 16.83 -16.74
N LEU A 100 -5.20 15.70 -16.08
CA LEU A 100 -4.87 14.36 -16.54
C LEU A 100 -6.08 13.44 -16.30
N ASP A 101 -6.22 12.43 -17.16
CA ASP A 101 -7.19 11.36 -16.99
C ASP A 101 -6.63 10.27 -16.08
N LYS A 102 -7.38 9.89 -15.05
CA LYS A 102 -7.02 8.75 -14.21
C LYS A 102 -7.40 7.43 -14.88
N CYS A 103 -6.64 6.37 -14.60
CA CYS A 103 -7.00 5.01 -14.96
C CYS A 103 -8.36 4.65 -14.34
N GLY A 104 -9.38 4.41 -15.17
CA GLY A 104 -10.73 4.08 -14.69
C GLY A 104 -10.84 2.77 -13.90
N ARG A 105 -9.80 1.91 -13.92
CA ARG A 105 -9.80 0.60 -13.23
C ARG A 105 -9.23 0.66 -11.81
N CYS A 106 -8.02 1.20 -11.66
CA CYS A 106 -7.36 1.28 -10.35
C CYS A 106 -7.53 2.66 -9.69
N SER A 107 -7.79 3.71 -10.46
CA SER A 107 -7.89 5.11 -10.02
C SER A 107 -6.61 5.70 -9.42
N LEU A 108 -5.45 5.04 -9.56
CA LEU A 108 -4.18 5.50 -8.98
C LEU A 108 -3.21 6.12 -10.00
N PHE A 109 -3.27 5.74 -11.27
CA PHE A 109 -2.33 6.21 -12.30
C PHE A 109 -3.00 7.21 -13.22
N TRP A 110 -2.27 8.23 -13.66
CA TRP A 110 -2.79 9.38 -14.42
C TRP A 110 -2.10 9.52 -15.78
N TYR A 111 -2.82 10.04 -16.77
CA TYR A 111 -2.40 10.10 -18.18
C TYR A 111 -2.83 11.39 -18.85
N CYS A 112 -2.04 11.89 -19.81
CA CYS A 112 -2.45 13.08 -20.57
C CYS A 112 -3.71 12.85 -21.40
N ASN A 113 -3.86 11.65 -21.92
CA ASN A 113 -4.93 11.23 -22.81
C ASN A 113 -4.87 9.69 -23.01
N LYS A 114 -5.75 9.16 -23.86
CA LYS A 114 -5.83 7.73 -24.20
C LYS A 114 -4.54 7.15 -24.81
N ASP A 115 -3.77 7.95 -25.54
CA ASP A 115 -2.51 7.48 -26.15
C ASP A 115 -1.46 7.23 -25.06
N CYS A 116 -1.30 8.20 -24.16
CA CYS A 116 -0.45 8.02 -22.98
C CYS A 116 -0.93 6.87 -22.08
N GLN A 117 -2.24 6.67 -21.96
CA GLN A 117 -2.79 5.52 -21.24
C GLN A 117 -2.42 4.20 -21.92
N SER A 118 -2.48 4.14 -23.24
CA SER A 118 -2.11 2.95 -24.02
C SER A 118 -0.63 2.60 -23.90
N VAL A 119 0.26 3.61 -23.95
CA VAL A 119 1.70 3.44 -23.67
C VAL A 119 1.91 2.94 -22.24
N GLY A 120 1.28 3.61 -21.26
CA GLY A 120 1.36 3.21 -19.86
C GLY A 120 0.89 1.76 -19.62
N TRP A 121 -0.16 1.36 -20.34
CA TRP A 121 -0.79 0.05 -20.25
C TRP A 121 0.07 -1.07 -20.86
N ASN A 122 0.53 -0.88 -22.09
CA ASN A 122 1.18 -1.93 -22.88
C ASN A 122 2.70 -1.98 -22.69
N GLU A 123 3.35 -0.82 -22.53
CA GLU A 123 4.81 -0.72 -22.56
C GLU A 123 5.41 -0.51 -21.16
N LYS A 124 4.72 0.23 -20.29
CA LYS A 124 5.20 0.55 -18.94
C LYS A 124 4.63 -0.35 -17.85
N GLY A 125 4.10 -1.51 -18.21
CA GLY A 125 3.70 -2.55 -17.26
C GLY A 125 2.41 -2.31 -16.48
N HIS A 126 1.67 -1.21 -16.70
CA HIS A 126 0.47 -0.93 -15.91
C HIS A 126 -0.59 -2.02 -16.04
N LYS A 127 -0.66 -2.74 -17.17
CA LYS A 127 -1.60 -3.88 -17.35
C LYS A 127 -1.41 -4.96 -16.29
N ALA A 128 -0.16 -5.33 -15.99
CA ALA A 128 0.15 -6.33 -14.97
C ALA A 128 -0.13 -5.81 -13.55
N ASP A 129 0.06 -4.51 -13.35
CA ASP A 129 0.03 -3.86 -12.04
C ASP A 129 -1.39 -3.48 -11.62
N CYS A 130 -2.21 -3.03 -12.57
CA CYS A 130 -3.56 -2.53 -12.37
C CYS A 130 -4.46 -3.53 -11.64
N LYS A 131 -4.26 -4.83 -11.87
CA LYS A 131 -5.05 -5.89 -11.20
C LYS A 131 -4.82 -5.93 -9.69
N HIS A 132 -3.59 -5.70 -9.23
CA HIS A 132 -3.24 -5.68 -7.82
C HIS A 132 -3.73 -4.38 -7.16
N LEU A 133 -3.58 -3.27 -7.89
CA LEU A 133 -4.05 -1.95 -7.48
C LEU A 133 -5.57 -1.80 -7.51
N LYS A 134 -6.35 -2.88 -7.60
CA LYS A 134 -7.80 -2.87 -7.32
C LYS A 134 -8.10 -3.16 -5.86
N ASP A 135 -7.21 -3.87 -5.16
CA ASP A 135 -7.36 -4.20 -3.76
C ASP A 135 -7.37 -2.93 -2.90
N ALA A 136 -8.46 -2.71 -2.16
CA ALA A 136 -8.65 -1.48 -1.39
C ALA A 136 -7.62 -1.32 -0.27
N ASP A 137 -7.14 -2.42 0.31
CA ASP A 137 -6.14 -2.39 1.37
C ASP A 137 -4.76 -2.09 0.80
N LEU A 138 -4.43 -2.64 -0.37
CA LEU A 138 -3.18 -2.31 -1.03
C LEU A 138 -3.15 -0.83 -1.43
N LYS A 139 -4.26 -0.30 -1.97
CA LYS A 139 -4.41 1.14 -2.24
C LYS A 139 -4.26 1.96 -0.97
N GLY A 140 -4.93 1.55 0.11
CA GLY A 140 -4.90 2.24 1.38
C GLY A 140 -3.49 2.27 1.97
N LEU A 141 -2.77 1.15 1.89
CA LEU A 141 -1.40 1.02 2.35
C LEU A 141 -0.46 1.98 1.62
N PHE A 142 -0.61 2.12 0.30
CA PHE A 142 0.22 3.03 -0.49
C PHE A 142 -0.19 4.50 -0.39
N SER A 143 -1.45 4.79 -0.07
CA SER A 143 -1.96 6.17 -0.07
C SER A 143 -1.94 6.83 1.31
N LEU A 144 -1.75 6.06 2.38
CA LEU A 144 -1.66 6.60 3.72
C LEU A 144 -0.31 7.30 3.90
N ASP A 145 -0.36 8.55 4.38
CA ASP A 145 0.83 9.27 4.81
C ASP A 145 1.22 8.75 6.20
N TRP A 146 2.02 7.68 6.24
CA TRP A 146 2.44 7.01 7.47
C TRP A 146 3.24 7.92 8.41
N ASP A 147 3.90 8.95 7.87
CA ASP A 147 4.67 9.91 8.66
C ASP A 147 3.78 10.90 9.42
N LYS A 148 2.59 11.21 8.88
CA LYS A 148 1.61 12.11 9.49
C LYS A 148 0.41 11.42 10.12
N PHE A 149 0.29 10.11 9.93
CA PHE A 149 -0.90 9.39 10.37
C PHE A 149 -0.92 9.27 11.89
N GLU A 150 -1.89 9.96 12.50
CA GLU A 150 -2.22 9.83 13.91
C GLU A 150 -3.47 8.93 14.06
N GLY A 151 -3.31 7.78 14.69
CA GLY A 151 -4.43 6.89 15.00
C GLY A 151 -4.10 5.40 14.91
N HIS A 152 -5.15 4.59 14.84
CA HIS A 152 -5.05 3.14 14.67
C HIS A 152 -5.90 2.69 13.47
N VAL A 153 -5.29 1.93 12.55
CA VAL A 153 -5.97 1.29 11.43
C VAL A 153 -5.89 -0.24 11.55
N GLY A 154 -6.76 -0.95 10.83
CA GLY A 154 -6.71 -2.39 10.69
C GLY A 154 -7.26 -2.75 9.32
N PHE A 155 -6.95 -3.93 8.81
CA PHE A 155 -7.54 -4.49 7.62
C PHE A 155 -9.01 -4.89 7.86
N PRO A 156 -9.93 -4.61 6.90
CA PRO A 156 -9.69 -3.79 5.72
C PRO A 156 -9.43 -2.32 6.09
N LEU A 157 -8.42 -1.69 5.47
CA LEU A 157 -7.98 -0.33 5.72
C LEU A 157 -9.11 0.63 5.36
N ASN A 158 -9.86 1.07 6.36
CA ASN A 158 -10.92 2.04 6.21
C ASN A 158 -10.33 3.45 6.00
N THR A 159 -9.79 3.72 4.82
CA THR A 159 -9.14 5.00 4.50
C THR A 159 -10.13 6.12 4.19
N THR A 160 -11.45 5.86 4.24
CA THR A 160 -12.49 6.89 4.01
C THR A 160 -12.41 8.05 5.00
N ARG A 161 -11.75 7.90 6.16
CA ARG A 161 -11.53 8.97 7.14
C ARG A 161 -10.20 9.71 7.01
N ALA A 162 -9.19 9.16 6.32
CA ALA A 162 -7.86 9.76 6.22
C ALA A 162 -7.77 10.89 5.20
N TRP A 163 -8.78 11.02 4.32
CA TRP A 163 -8.90 12.14 3.38
C TRP A 163 -9.67 13.32 4.00
N LYS A 164 -9.12 13.94 5.03
CA LYS A 164 -9.38 15.38 5.28
C LYS A 164 -8.14 16.14 4.87
N ARG A 165 -8.13 16.63 3.64
CA ARG A 165 -7.12 17.61 3.18
C ARG A 165 -7.10 18.78 4.18
N PRO A 166 -5.92 19.26 4.63
CA PRO A 166 -5.82 20.63 5.09
C PRO A 166 -6.08 21.49 3.85
N GLY A 167 -7.28 22.06 3.76
CA GLY A 167 -7.50 23.20 2.89
C GLY A 167 -6.56 24.30 3.37
N TYR A 168 -5.66 24.75 2.51
CA TYR A 168 -4.96 26.01 2.71
C TYR A 168 -6.05 27.09 2.74
N VAL A 169 -6.45 27.53 3.93
CA VAL A 169 -7.29 28.71 4.07
C VAL A 169 -6.37 29.89 3.78
N GLY A 170 -6.54 30.47 2.59
CA GLY A 170 -5.79 31.63 2.15
C GLY A 170 -5.85 32.72 3.22
N ALA A 171 -4.67 33.22 3.59
CA ALA A 171 -4.56 34.45 4.34
C ALA A 171 -5.19 35.58 3.53
N THR A 172 -6.37 36.03 3.92
CA THR A 172 -6.88 37.35 3.59
C THR A 172 -6.70 38.22 4.82
N ASN A 173 -5.59 38.96 4.89
CA ASN A 173 -5.62 40.26 5.55
C ASN A 173 -6.26 41.24 4.56
N PRO A 174 -7.17 42.07 5.04
CA PRO A 174 -6.91 43.49 4.87
C PRO A 174 -7.21 44.31 6.14
N LEU A 175 -6.23 45.19 6.42
CA LEU A 175 -6.24 46.50 7.09
C LEU A 175 -7.00 46.64 8.41
#